data_AF-L9WVV6-F1
#
_entry.id   AF-L9WVV6-F1
#
_cell.length_a   1.000
_cell.length_b   1.000
_cell.length_c   1.000
_cell.angle_alpha   90.00
_cell.angle_beta   90.00
_cell.angle_gamma   90.00
#
_symmetry.space_group_name_H-M   'P 1'
#
loop_
_entity.id
_entity.type
_entity.pdbx_description
1 polymer ?
#
loop_
_entity_poly.entity_id
_entity_poly.type
_entity_poly.pdbx_seq_one_letter_code
_entity_poly.pdbx_strand_id
1 'polypeptide(L)' 'MQLTTIQQVRCPECDARSSVSIPDRDLESKPSRSAAAFGEQTKVTCSNGHTYWVQFS' A
#
# COMPACT_ATOMS: atom_id res chain seq x y z
N MET A 1 -9.42 20.20 0.90
CA MET A 1 -9.87 18.81 0.70
C MET A 1 -8.65 18.05 0.24
N GLN A 2 -8.17 17.06 0.99
CA GLN A 2 -7.02 16.26 0.58
C GLN A 2 -7.53 15.23 -0.42
N LEU A 3 -7.14 15.36 -1.69
CA LEU A 3 -7.49 14.39 -2.72
C LEU A 3 -6.77 13.07 -2.38
N THR A 4 -7.48 11.96 -2.46
CA THR A 4 -6.92 10.61 -2.33
C THR A 4 -7.16 9.89 -3.64
N THR A 5 -6.11 9.34 -4.24
CA THR A 5 -6.20 8.46 -5.41
C THR A 5 -6.16 7.00 -4.99
N ILE A 6 -6.74 6.11 -5.79
CA ILE A 6 -6.75 4.67 -5.54
C ILE A 6 -5.69 4.03 -6.42
N GLN A 7 -4.62 3.49 -5.85
CA GLN A 7 -3.64 2.67 -6.56
C GLN A 7 -3.93 1.17 -6.36
N GLN A 8 -3.60 0.37 -7.38
CA GLN A 8 -3.59 -1.08 -7.29
C GLN A 8 -2.19 -1.58 -6.94
N VAL A 9 -2.05 -2.22 -5.78
CA VAL A 9 -0.79 -2.86 -5.37
C VAL A 9 -0.97 -4.36 -5.33
N ARG A 10 0.13 -5.09 -5.52
CA ARG A 10 0.15 -6.55 -5.39
C ARG A 10 0.58 -6.96 -4.01
N CYS A 11 -0.13 -7.94 -3.45
CA CYS A 11 0.24 -8.54 -2.18
C CYS A 11 1.58 -9.28 -2.33
N PRO A 12 2.60 -9.00 -1.50
CA PRO A 12 3.90 -9.65 -1.59
C PRO A 12 3.91 -11.13 -1.18
N GLU A 13 2.78 -11.65 -0.68
CA GLU A 13 2.63 -13.03 -0.22
C GLU A 13 1.92 -13.92 -1.25
N CYS A 14 0.89 -13.40 -1.93
CA CYS A 14 0.01 -14.19 -2.80
C CYS A 14 -0.26 -13.56 -4.17
N ASP A 15 0.42 -12.46 -4.50
CA ASP A 15 0.24 -11.64 -5.71
C ASP A 15 -1.17 -11.07 -5.94
N ALA A 16 -2.10 -11.27 -4.98
CA ALA A 16 -3.45 -10.74 -5.07
C ALA A 16 -3.44 -9.20 -5.15
N ARG A 17 -4.21 -8.66 -6.09
CA ARG A 17 -4.36 -7.21 -6.25
C ARG A 17 -5.24 -6.64 -5.14
N SER A 18 -4.76 -5.59 -4.49
CA SER A 18 -5.50 -4.84 -3.48
C SER A 18 -5.54 -3.38 -3.87
N SER A 19 -6.67 -2.73 -3.62
CA SER A 19 -6.83 -1.28 -3.81
C SER A 19 -6.44 -0.55 -2.53
N VAL A 20 -5.57 0.44 -2.64
CA VAL A 20 -5.13 1.27 -1.50
C VAL A 20 -5.35 2.73 -1.85
N SER A 21 -5.93 3.46 -0.90
CA SER A 21 -6.06 4.91 -1.00
C SER A 21 -4.74 5.56 -0.58
N ILE A 22 -4.15 6.34 -1.48
CA ILE A 22 -2.94 7.10 -1.23
C ILE A 22 -3.26 8.59 -1.35
N PRO A 23 -2.54 9.48 -0.65
CA PRO A 23 -2.63 10.92 -0.92
C PRO A 23 -2.35 11.16 -2.40
N ASP A 24 -3.13 12.03 -3.05
CA ASP A 24 -3.07 12.37 -4.48
C ASP A 24 -1.73 13.05 -4.84
N ARG A 25 -0.71 12.22 -4.87
CA ARG A 25 0.63 12.41 -5.34
C ARG A 25 0.95 11.10 -6.02
N ASP A 26 1.48 11.17 -7.23
CA ASP A 26 1.94 10.00 -7.97
C ASP A 26 3.19 9.44 -7.25
N LEU A 27 2.97 8.85 -6.08
CA LEU A 27 4.00 8.29 -5.21
C LEU A 27 4.27 6.86 -5.65
N GLU A 28 5.54 6.50 -5.67
CA GLU A 28 5.93 5.12 -5.92
C GLU A 28 5.49 4.29 -4.71
N SER A 29 4.66 3.28 -4.93
CA SER A 29 4.17 2.41 -3.88
C SER A 29 5.01 1.14 -3.82
N LYS A 30 5.68 0.91 -2.68
CA LYS A 30 6.47 -0.30 -2.42
C LYS A 30 5.78 -1.17 -1.38
N PRO A 31 5.19 -2.32 -1.77
CA PRO A 31 4.67 -3.27 -0.81
C PRO A 31 5.82 -3.97 -0.08
N SER A 32 5.72 -4.04 1.24
CA SER A 32 6.67 -4.65 2.16
C SER A 32 5.92 -5.50 3.19
N ARG A 33 6.52 -6.62 3.59
CA ARG A 33 5.97 -7.46 4.68
C ARG A 33 6.21 -6.84 6.06
N SER A 34 7.08 -5.85 6.14
CA SER A 34 7.48 -5.19 7.39
C SER A 34 7.23 -3.70 7.30
N ALA A 35 6.83 -3.10 8.43
CA ALA A 35 6.68 -1.65 8.53
C ALA A 35 8.04 -0.99 8.30
N ALA A 36 8.05 0.08 7.50
CA ALA A 36 9.23 0.90 7.33
C ALA A 36 9.51 1.68 8.62
N ALA A 37 10.78 1.93 8.93
CA ALA A 37 11.15 2.72 10.11
C ALA A 37 10.77 4.20 9.97
N PHE A 38 10.71 4.71 8.74
CA PHE A 38 10.43 6.11 8.41
C PHE A 38 9.66 6.21 7.09
N GLY A 39 8.98 7.33 6.89
CA GLY A 39 8.18 7.62 5.70
C GLY A 39 6.70 7.31 5.86
N GLU A 40 5.90 7.79 4.90
CA GLU A 40 4.47 7.52 4.85
C GLU A 40 4.24 6.08 4.44
N GLN A 41 3.47 5.36 5.24
CA GLN A 41 3.10 3.98 4.96
C GLN A 41 1.67 3.73 5.40
N THR A 42 1.01 2.81 4.70
CA THR A 42 -0.30 2.33 5.10
C THR A 42 -0.30 0.82 5.26
N LYS A 43 -1.16 0.33 6.14
CA LYS A 43 -1.37 -1.09 6.36
C LYS A 43 -2.51 -1.56 5.47
N VAL A 44 -2.26 -2.58 4.67
CA VAL A 44 -3.23 -3.15 3.73
C VAL A 44 -3.43 -4.61 4.04
N THR A 45 -4.69 -5.05 4.00
CA THR A 45 -5.05 -6.47 4.09
C THR A 45 -5.56 -6.90 2.72
N CYS A 46 -4.93 -7.91 2.12
CA CYS A 46 -5.42 -8.46 0.86
C CYS A 46 -6.68 -9.30 1.07
N SER A 47 -7.38 -9.62 -0.01
CA SER A 47 -8.59 -10.46 0.03
C SER A 47 -8.36 -11.88 0.57
N ASN A 48 -7.12 -12.36 0.57
CA ASN A 48 -6.73 -13.64 1.17
C ASN A 48 -6.43 -13.55 2.68
N GLY A 49 -6.54 -12.36 3.29
CA GLY A 49 -6.28 -12.15 4.71
C GLY A 49 -4.82 -11.83 5.08
N HIS A 50 -3.90 -11.80 4.11
CA HIS A 50 -2.52 -11.39 4.38
C HIS A 50 -2.43 -9.90 4.62
N THR A 51 -1.74 -9.53 5.68
CA THR A 51 -1.52 -8.15 6.08
C THR A 51 -0.10 -7.73 5.71
N TYR A 52 0.03 -6.62 5.00
CA TYR A 52 1.32 -6.07 4.58
C TYR A 52 1.29 -4.54 4.66
N TRP A 53 2.47 -3.94 4.55
CA TRP A 53 2.66 -2.50 4.57
C TRP A 53 2.95 -2.02 3.17
N VAL A 54 2.43 -0.85 2.81
CA VAL A 54 2.76 -0.18 1.55
C VAL A 54 3.39 1.14 1.91
N GLN A 55 4.66 1.29 1.57
CA GLN A 55 5.37 2.55 1.74
C GLN A 55 5.18 3.42 0.50
N PHE A 56 5.02 4.71 0.71
CA PHE A 56 4.90 5.72 -0.34
C PHE A 56 6.12 6.64 -0.29
N SER A 57 6.75 6.86 -1.43
CA SER A 57 7.92 7.73 -1.61
C SER A 57 7.78 8.61 -2.84
#